data_AF-A0A3B8XZY2-F1
#
_entry.id   AF-A0A3B8XZY2-F1
#
_cell.length_a   1.000
_cell.length_b   1.000
_cell.length_c   1.000
_cell.angle_alpha   90.00
_cell.angle_beta   90.00
_cell.angle_gamma   90.00
#
_symmetry.space_group_name_H-M   'P 1'
#
loop_
_entity.id
_entity.type
_entity.pdbx_description
1 polymer ?
#
loop_
_entity_poly.entity_id
_entity_poly.type
_entity_poly.pdbx_seq_one_letter_code
_entity_poly.pdbx_strand_id
1 'polypeptide(L)' 'MNHKPNFYQMSRQDLRKYVLSHRQDDEALRIYMDRMRTEPGVIRVTGTNSDEDMKKLEDLLKKSVEP' A
#
# COMPACT_ATOMS: atom_id res chain seq x y z
N MET A 1 -17.07 -5.67 -24.62
CA MET A 1 -17.18 -4.76 -23.47
C MET A 1 -15.99 -4.98 -22.55
N ASN A 2 -15.24 -3.95 -22.18
CA ASN A 2 -14.14 -4.09 -21.21
C ASN A 2 -14.72 -3.91 -19.80
N HIS A 3 -15.15 -4.99 -19.16
CA HIS A 3 -15.64 -4.95 -17.78
C HIS A 3 -14.43 -4.76 -16.85
N LYS A 4 -14.18 -3.52 -16.44
CA LYS A 4 -13.27 -3.26 -15.32
C LYS A 4 -13.90 -3.87 -14.04
N PRO A 5 -13.14 -4.63 -13.25
CA PRO A 5 -13.64 -5.17 -12.00
C PRO A 5 -13.84 -4.05 -10.95
N ASN A 6 -14.80 -4.24 -10.06
CA ASN A 6 -15.03 -3.32 -8.94
C ASN A 6 -13.93 -3.48 -7.88
N PHE A 7 -12.89 -2.66 -7.98
CA PHE A 7 -11.75 -2.64 -7.05
C PHE A 7 -12.14 -2.43 -5.58
N TYR A 8 -13.21 -1.68 -5.31
CA TYR A 8 -13.74 -1.48 -3.96
C TYR A 8 -14.31 -2.77 -3.35
N GLN A 9 -14.85 -3.67 -4.17
CA GLN A 9 -15.41 -4.94 -3.71
C GLN A 9 -14.36 -6.07 -3.63
N MET A 10 -13.21 -5.91 -4.28
CA MET A 10 -12.10 -6.87 -4.20
C MET A 10 -11.41 -6.82 -2.83
N SER A 11 -10.94 -7.96 -2.34
CA SER A 11 -10.04 -7.98 -1.16
C SER A 11 -8.70 -7.31 -1.49
N ARG A 12 -7.98 -6.80 -0.48
CA ARG A 12 -6.64 -6.19 -0.68
C ARG A 12 -5.70 -7.10 -1.47
N GLN A 13 -5.74 -8.41 -1.22
CA GLN A 13 -4.89 -9.38 -1.91
C GLN A 13 -5.20 -9.49 -3.41
N ASP A 14 -6.48 -9.53 -3.79
CA ASP A 14 -6.90 -9.58 -5.19
C ASP A 14 -6.60 -8.27 -5.92
N LEU A 15 -6.86 -7.15 -5.23
CA LEU A 15 -6.51 -5.83 -5.75
C LEU A 15 -5.00 -5.69 -5.97
N ARG A 16 -4.17 -6.20 -5.05
CA ARG A 16 -2.70 -6.25 -5.20
C ARG A 16 -2.29 -7.08 -6.42
N LYS A 17 -2.85 -8.28 -6.59
CA LYS A 17 -2.56 -9.13 -7.76
C LYS A 17 -2.94 -8.41 -9.05
N TYR A 18 -4.11 -7.77 -9.09
CA TYR A 18 -4.56 -7.02 -10.25
C TYR A 18 -3.62 -5.86 -10.60
N VAL A 19 -3.28 -5.02 -9.63
CA VAL A 19 -2.36 -3.88 -9.81
C VAL A 19 -0.97 -4.35 -10.26
N LEU A 20 -0.49 -5.50 -9.76
CA LEU A 20 0.79 -6.06 -10.19
C LEU A 20 0.78 -6.53 -11.64
N SER A 21 -0.33 -7.09 -12.12
CA SER A 21 -0.53 -7.47 -13.52
C SER A 21 -0.89 -6.29 -14.43
N HIS A 22 -1.52 -5.24 -13.89
CA HIS A 22 -2.00 -4.06 -14.61
C HIS A 22 -1.39 -2.79 -14.02
N ARG A 23 -0.06 -2.68 -14.07
CA ARG A 23 0.68 -1.55 -13.49
C ARG A 23 0.35 -0.20 -14.15
N GLN A 24 -0.24 -0.22 -15.35
CA GLN A 24 -0.69 0.97 -16.08
C GLN A 24 -2.11 1.42 -15.67
N ASP A 25 -2.80 0.67 -14.81
CA ASP A 25 -4.15 1.01 -14.35
C ASP A 25 -4.06 1.90 -13.10
N ASP A 26 -3.99 3.22 -13.34
CA ASP A 26 -3.90 4.25 -12.28
C ASP A 26 -5.11 4.25 -11.31
N GLU A 27 -6.26 3.74 -11.76
CA GLU A 27 -7.46 3.62 -10.94
C GLU A 27 -7.31 2.48 -9.93
N ALA A 28 -6.89 1.29 -10.40
CA ALA A 28 -6.57 0.18 -9.52
C ALA A 28 -5.47 0.53 -8.51
N LEU A 29 -4.42 1.24 -8.96
CA LEU A 29 -3.32 1.69 -8.09
C LEU A 29 -3.81 2.68 -7.02
N ARG A 30 -4.61 3.69 -7.40
CA ARG A 30 -5.18 4.65 -6.44
C ARG A 30 -6.06 3.96 -5.40
N ILE A 31 -6.93 3.05 -5.82
CA ILE A 31 -7.82 2.34 -4.89
C ILE A 31 -7.01 1.41 -3.98
N TYR A 32 -5.93 0.81 -4.46
CA TYR A 32 -5.02 0.02 -3.63
C TYR A 32 -4.32 0.87 -2.57
N MET A 33 -3.81 2.05 -2.95
CA MET A 33 -3.22 3.02 -2.04
C MET A 33 -4.22 3.57 -1.02
N ASP A 34 -5.44 3.89 -1.47
CA ASP A 34 -6.53 4.36 -0.62
C ASP A 34 -7.05 3.27 0.32
N ARG A 35 -6.99 1.99 -0.06
CA ARG A 35 -7.33 0.90 0.84
C ARG A 35 -6.25 0.67 1.91
N MET A 36 -4.98 0.73 1.53
CA MET A 36 -3.88 0.84 2.50
C MET A 36 -4.04 2.10 3.35
N ARG A 37 -4.67 3.15 2.80
CA ARG A 37 -5.24 4.35 3.44
C ARG A 37 -5.86 4.14 4.80
N THR A 38 -6.88 3.31 4.71
CA THR A 38 -8.02 3.16 5.60
C THR A 38 -7.92 1.90 6.43
N GLU A 39 -7.09 0.93 6.02
CA GLU A 39 -6.89 -0.28 6.81
C GLU A 39 -6.08 0.01 8.09
N PRO A 40 -6.64 -0.32 9.27
CA PRO A 40 -5.94 -0.17 10.54
C PRO A 40 -4.76 -1.16 10.59
N GLY A 41 -3.57 -0.66 10.93
CA GLY A 41 -2.33 -1.45 11.01
C GLY A 41 -1.26 -1.09 9.97
N VAL A 42 -1.56 -0.23 8.99
CA VAL A 42 -0.53 0.30 8.10
C VAL A 42 0.21 1.44 8.79
N ILE A 43 1.40 1.16 9.31
CA ILE A 43 2.30 2.21 9.84
C ILE A 43 2.78 3.05 8.66
N ARG A 44 2.29 4.29 8.61
CA ARG A 44 2.70 5.28 7.61
C ARG A 44 3.78 6.14 8.22
N VAL A 45 4.97 6.04 7.66
CA VAL A 45 6.03 7.02 7.92
C VAL A 45 6.00 7.98 6.76
N THR A 46 5.37 9.14 6.94
CA THR A 46 5.51 10.26 6.00
C THR A 46 6.88 10.89 6.25
N GLY A 47 7.90 10.35 5.60
CA GLY A 47 9.24 10.91 5.68
C GLY A 47 9.50 11.88 4.55
N THR A 48 10.14 13.03 4.83
CA THR A 48 10.59 13.96 3.77
C THR A 48 11.87 13.48 3.08
N ASN A 49 12.20 12.18 3.15
CA ASN A 49 13.53 11.63 2.90
C ASN A 49 14.63 12.27 3.77
N SER A 50 14.28 12.89 4.89
CA SER A 50 15.26 13.41 5.84
C SER A 50 15.93 12.25 6.58
N ASP A 51 17.18 12.43 7.00
CA ASP A 51 17.92 11.44 7.81
C ASP A 51 17.15 11.00 9.06
N GLU A 52 16.40 11.90 9.70
CA GLU A 52 15.53 11.55 10.84
C GLU A 52 14.40 10.59 10.47
N ASP A 53 13.81 10.74 9.29
CA ASP A 53 12.73 9.89 8.83
C ASP A 53 13.24 8.51 8.40
N MET A 54 14.44 8.47 7.79
CA MET A 54 15.16 7.23 7.53
C MET A 54 15.44 6.47 8.83
N LYS A 55 15.90 7.18 9.87
CA LYS A 55 16.18 6.58 11.18
C LYS A 55 14.92 6.05 11.87
N LYS A 56 13.79 6.74 11.75
CA LYS A 56 12.48 6.26 12.23
C LYS A 56 12.03 5.01 11.46
N LEU A 57 12.27 4.95 10.16
CA LEU A 57 11.97 3.77 9.34
C LEU A 57 12.80 2.56 9.79
N GLU A 58 14.11 2.75 10.03
CA GLU A 58 15.00 1.70 10.55
C GLU A 58 14.56 1.17 11.92
N ASP A 59 14.14 2.06 12.83
CA ASP A 59 13.63 1.69 14.15
C ASP A 59 12.35 0.85 14.06
N LEU A 60 11.42 1.25 13.18
CA LEU A 60 10.19 0.51 12.92
C LEU A 60 10.45 -0.86 12.30
N LEU A 61 11.41 -0.95 11.37
CA LEU A 61 11.84 -2.22 10.77
C LEU A 61 12.43 -3.16 11.82
N LYS A 62 13.31 -2.67 12.71
CA LYS A 62 13.84 -3.46 13.83
C LYS A 62 12.74 -3.97 14.74
N LYS A 63 11.83 -3.09 15.16
CA LYS A 63 10.72 -3.44 16.05
C LYS A 63 9.73 -4.44 15.44
N SER A 64 9.65 -4.51 14.12
CA SER A 64 8.80 -5.47 13.39
C SER A 64 9.47 -6.84 13.19
N VAL A 65 10.79 -6.92 13.37
CA VAL A 65 11.62 -8.13 13.19
C VAL A 65 11.92 -8.83 14.52
N GLU A 66 11.73 -8.15 15.66
CA GLU A 66 11.87 -8.78 16.98
C GLU A 66 10.57 -9.53 17.38
N PRO A 67 10.64 -10.84 17.67
CA PRO A 67 9.49 -11.68 18.04
C PRO A 67 8.95 -11.41 19.45
#